data_AF-A0A2H9LJ16-F1
#
_entry.id   AF-A0A2H9LJ16-F1
#
_cell.length_a   1.000
_cell.length_b   1.000
_cell.length_c   1.000
_cell.angle_alpha   90.00
_cell.angle_beta   90.00
_cell.angle_gamma   90.00
#
_symmetry.space_group_name_H-M   'P 1'
#
loop_
_entity.id
_entity.type
_entity.pdbx_description
1 polymer ?
#
loop_
_entity_poly.entity_id
_entity_poly.type
_entity_poly.pdbx_seq_one_letter_code
_entity_poly.pdbx_strand_id
1 'polypeptide(L)' 'MKKGGFEYVMFLGDALGKYVEKWIVVLDDNIVASGENLKEVYQKAKEKHPKERLFVMKVPADKIMVL' A
#
# COMPACT_ATOMS: atom_id res chain seq x y z
N MET A 1 -3.68 -1.25 19.99
CA MET A 1 -4.65 -0.95 18.91
C MET A 1 -4.00 -1.41 17.62
N LYS A 2 -4.64 -2.30 16.85
CA LYS A 2 -4.11 -2.70 15.53
C LYS A 2 -4.21 -1.48 14.63
N LYS A 3 -3.07 -0.96 14.18
CA LYS A 3 -3.07 0.16 13.25
C LYS A 3 -3.62 -0.34 11.92
N GLY A 4 -4.64 0.32 11.40
CA GLY A 4 -5.20 -0.06 10.10
C GLY A 4 -4.16 0.23 9.00
N GLY A 5 -4.21 -0.49 7.88
CA GLY A 5 -3.28 -0.24 6.75
C GLY A 5 -3.25 1.22 6.27
N PHE A 6 -4.32 1.98 6.52
CA PHE A 6 -4.38 3.43 6.31
C PHE A 6 -3.49 4.24 7.29
N GLU A 7 -3.48 3.91 8.58
CA GLU A 7 -2.62 4.58 9.57
C GLU A 7 -1.14 4.27 9.32
N TYR A 8 -0.82 3.06 8.86
CA TYR A 8 0.55 2.71 8.50
C TYR A 8 1.06 3.54 7.31
N VAL A 9 0.21 3.78 6.33
CA VAL A 9 0.53 4.64 5.18
C VAL A 9 0.76 6.08 5.63
N MET A 10 -0.10 6.62 6.50
CA MET A 10 0.10 7.96 7.06
C MET A 10 1.40 8.05 7.88
N PHE A 11 1.77 6.96 8.56
CA PHE A 11 3.04 6.88 9.28
C PHE A 11 4.26 6.82 8.34
N LEU A 12 4.13 6.18 7.17
CA LEU A 12 5.25 6.04 6.23
C LEU A 12 5.67 7.37 5.62
N GLY A 13 4.77 8.33 5.39
CA GLY A 13 5.10 9.69 4.93
C GLY A 13 6.15 9.72 3.81
N ASP A 14 7.38 10.12 4.14
CA ASP A 14 8.55 10.17 3.24
C ASP A 14 8.97 8.81 2.65
N ALA A 15 8.77 7.70 3.36
CA ALA A 15 9.09 6.36 2.86
C ALA A 15 8.20 5.94 1.68
N LEU A 16 7.03 6.55 1.52
CA LEU A 16 6.17 6.37 0.34
C LEU A 16 6.81 6.95 -0.94
N GLY A 17 7.81 7.84 -0.80
CA GLY A 17 8.60 8.39 -1.89
C GLY A 17 9.24 7.32 -2.80
N LYS A 18 9.51 6.12 -2.27
CA LYS A 18 10.06 4.98 -3.04
C LYS A 18 9.02 4.26 -3.90
N TYR A 19 7.75 4.49 -3.61
CA TYR A 19 6.59 3.85 -4.22
C TYR A 19 5.76 4.83 -5.05
N VAL A 20 6.29 6.01 -5.33
CA VAL A 20 5.66 7.04 -6.18
C VAL A 20 5.23 6.44 -7.51
N GLU A 21 3.99 6.75 -7.91
CA GLU A 21 3.27 6.20 -9.07
C GLU A 21 2.99 4.70 -9.06
N LYS A 22 3.41 3.99 -8.00
CA LYS A 22 3.18 2.56 -7.84
C LYS A 22 1.95 2.31 -6.97
N TRP A 23 1.31 1.18 -7.24
CA TRP A 23 0.37 0.54 -6.35
C TRP A 23 1.11 -0.13 -5.22
N ILE A 24 0.64 0.08 -4.00
CA ILE A 24 1.10 -0.62 -2.82
C ILE A 24 -0.06 -1.37 -2.18
N VAL A 25 0.25 -2.56 -1.68
CA VAL A 25 -0.65 -3.35 -0.87
C VAL A 25 -0.08 -3.41 0.53
N VAL A 26 -0.86 -2.92 1.47
CA VAL A 26 -0.54 -2.87 2.88
C VAL A 26 -1.40 -3.90 3.61
N LEU A 27 -0.75 -4.67 4.48
CA LEU A 27 -1.40 -5.58 5.39
C LEU A 27 -0.92 -5.27 6.81
N ASP A 28 -1.88 -4.99 7.69
CA ASP A 28 -1.62 -4.44 9.04
C ASP A 28 -0.63 -3.27 8.97
N ASP A 29 0.62 -3.50 9.37
CA ASP A 29 1.71 -2.52 9.46
C ASP A 29 2.86 -2.81 8.49
N ASN A 30 2.61 -3.47 7.35
CA ASN A 30 3.64 -3.78 6.37
C ASN A 30 3.15 -3.67 4.92
N ILE A 31 4.00 -3.15 4.02
CA ILE A 31 3.78 -3.26 2.57
C ILE A 31 4.17 -4.68 2.14
N VAL A 32 3.17 -5.48 1.76
CA VAL A 32 3.36 -6.88 1.33
C VAL A 32 3.60 -7.01 -0.18
N ALA A 33 3.18 -6.00 -0.96
CA ALA A 33 3.44 -5.95 -2.40
C ALA A 33 3.47 -4.50 -2.91
N SER A 34 4.26 -4.24 -3.95
CA SER A 34 4.24 -2.97 -4.67
C SER A 34 4.54 -3.16 -6.15
N GLY A 35 4.06 -2.25 -7.01
CA GLY A 35 4.30 -2.31 -8.46
C GLY A 35 3.39 -1.38 -9.26
N GLU A 36 3.61 -1.28 -10.57
CA GLU A 36 2.89 -0.32 -11.44
C GLU A 36 1.50 -0.80 -11.86
N ASN A 37 1.26 -2.12 -11.78
CA ASN A 37 0.02 -2.75 -12.21
C ASN A 37 -0.80 -3.27 -11.02
N LEU A 38 -1.94 -2.63 -10.73
CA LEU A 38 -2.85 -3.02 -9.65
C LEU A 38 -3.18 -4.51 -9.66
N LYS A 39 -3.48 -5.08 -10.83
CA LYS A 39 -3.96 -6.46 -10.94
C LYS A 39 -2.88 -7.44 -10.50
N GLU A 40 -1.64 -7.21 -10.94
CA GLU A 40 -0.50 -8.04 -10.56
C GLU A 40 -0.15 -7.90 -9.08
N VAL A 41 -0.14 -6.67 -8.57
CA VAL A 41 0.20 -6.40 -7.16
C VAL A 41 -0.85 -7.01 -6.24
N TYR A 42 -2.13 -6.87 -6.57
CA TYR A 42 -3.22 -7.46 -5.81
C TYR A 42 -3.22 -8.99 -5.88
N GLN A 43 -2.99 -9.58 -7.05
CA GLN A 43 -2.87 -11.04 -7.18
C GLN A 43 -1.72 -11.58 -6.34
N LYS A 44 -0.52 -10.99 -6.45
CA LYS A 44 0.65 -11.39 -5.64
C LYS A 44 0.37 -11.30 -4.14
N ALA A 45 -0.31 -10.24 -3.71
CA ALA A 45 -0.67 -10.07 -2.30
C ALA A 45 -1.74 -11.07 -1.86
N LYS A 46 -2.74 -11.35 -2.70
CA LYS A 46 -3.83 -12.29 -2.42
C LYS A 46 -3.37 -13.75 -2.43
N GLU A 47 -2.42 -14.10 -3.28
CA GLU A 47 -1.78 -15.44 -3.27
C GLU A 47 -1.01 -15.67 -1.96
N LYS A 48 -0.33 -14.64 -1.46
CA LYS A 48 0.39 -14.70 -0.17
C LYS A 48 -0.54 -14.63 1.04
N HIS A 49 -1.63 -13.88 0.95
CA HIS A 49 -2.55 -13.59 2.05
C HIS A 49 -4.03 -13.73 1.61
N PRO A 50 -4.51 -14.95 1.32
CA PRO A 50 -5.84 -15.17 0.73
C PRO A 50 -7.00 -14.90 1.69
N LYS A 51 -6.76 -14.88 3.00
CA LYS A 51 -7.78 -14.73 4.06
C LYS A 51 -7.77 -13.38 4.75
N GLU A 52 -6.87 -12.48 4.36
CA GLU A 52 -6.67 -11.21 5.04
C GLU A 52 -7.28 -10.05 4.27
N ARG A 53 -7.64 -8.97 4.98
CA ARG A 53 -8.12 -7.74 4.34
C ARG A 53 -6.93 -6.91 3.88
N LEU A 54 -6.62 -7.04 2.60
CA LEU A 54 -5.56 -6.28 1.94
C LEU A 54 -6.02 -4.85 1.67
N PHE A 55 -5.23 -3.88 2.14
CA PHE A 55 -5.45 -2.47 1.83
C PHE A 55 -4.65 -2.12 0.58
N VAL A 56 -5.30 -1.62 -0.47
CA VAL A 56 -4.66 -1.32 -1.74
C VAL A 56 -4.82 0.16 -2.06
N MET A 57 -3.72 0.79 -2.46
CA MET A 57 -3.69 2.22 -2.76
C MET A 57 -2.64 2.49 -3.83
N LYS A 58 -2.92 3.45 -4.71
CA LYS A 58 -1.93 4.02 -5.63
C LYS A 58 -1.29 5.24 -4.97
N VAL A 59 0.04 5.28 -4.94
CA VAL A 59 0.77 6.46 -4.47
C VAL A 59 0.81 7.47 -5.62
N PRO A 60 0.22 8.68 -5.48
CA PRO A 60 0.27 9.70 -6.52
C PRO A 60 1.71 10.22 -6.73
N ALA A 61 2.01 10.64 -7.98
CA ALA A 61 3.28 11.25 -8.39
C ALA A 61 3.52 12.59 -7.69
N ASP A 62 2.44 13.36 -7.61
CA ASP A 62 2.43 14.69 -7.03
C ASP A 62 2.41 14.60 -5.51
N LYS A 63 3.34 15.34 -4.90
CA LYS A 63 3.51 15.52 -3.45
C LYS A 63 2.32 16.23 -2.79
N ILE A 64 1.10 15.88 -3.12
CA ILE A 64 -0.09 16.47 -2.51
C ILE A 64 -0.99 15.37 -1.99
N MET A 65 -0.71 14.93 -0.76
CA MET A 65 -1.77 14.46 0.13
C MET A 65 -2.65 15.68 0.42
N VAL A 66 -3.77 15.82 -0.28
CA VAL A 66 -4.82 16.75 0.15
C VAL A 66 -5.54 16.07 1.30
N LEU A 67 -5.46 16.71 2.47
CA LEU A 67 -5.97 16.28 3.76
C LEU A 67 -7.50 16.35 3.82
#